data_AF-A0AAQ4DUL9-F1
#
_entry.id   AF-A0AAQ4DUL9-F1
#
_cell.length_a   1.000
_cell.length_b   1.000
_cell.length_c   1.000
_cell.angle_alpha   90.00
_cell.angle_beta   90.00
_cell.angle_gamma   90.00
#
_symmetry.space_group_name_H-M   'P 1'
#
loop_
_entity.id
_entity.type
_entity.pdbx_description
1 polymer ?
#
loop_
_entity_poly.entity_id
_entity_poly.type
_entity_poly.pdbx_seq_one_letter_code
_entity_poly.pdbx_strand_id
1 'polypeptide(L)'
;MKLSENFRVNTAGAVEGFVDLGKFTPQEETTAADHGMVMLFQPFQGDWTQVLGVFSSKGNIKAEMLEKILLEAILLSEKAGLFVDFVTCDGASWNRRLWKSFGIHAQSGQVT
;
A
#
# COMPACT_ATOMS: atom_id res chain seq x y z
N MET A 1 16.22 3.66 -10.99
CA MET A 1 16.67 3.70 -9.58
C MET A 1 15.92 2.60 -8.84
N LYS A 2 16.61 1.61 -8.27
CA LYS A 2 15.99 0.63 -7.36
C LYS A 2 16.24 1.16 -5.94
N LEU A 3 15.19 1.38 -5.16
CA LEU A 3 15.33 1.81 -3.76
C LEU A 3 15.88 0.62 -2.97
N SER A 4 17.20 0.52 -2.81
CA SER A 4 17.82 -0.61 -2.12
C SER A 4 17.68 -0.49 -0.60
N GLU A 5 16.45 -0.57 -0.10
CA GLU A 5 16.17 -0.93 1.28
C GLU A 5 15.41 -2.26 1.23
N ASN A 6 16.13 -3.31 1.58
CA ASN A 6 15.74 -4.70 1.50
C ASN A 6 14.94 -5.09 2.75
N PHE A 7 13.73 -5.63 2.56
CA PHE A 7 13.01 -6.36 3.61
C PHE A 7 13.92 -7.46 4.14
N ARG A 8 14.38 -7.31 5.39
CA ARG A 8 15.21 -8.31 6.05
C ARG A 8 14.57 -8.67 7.37
N VAL A 9 14.19 -9.93 7.51
CA VAL A 9 13.89 -10.49 8.83
C VAL A 9 15.22 -10.97 9.39
N ASN A 10 15.68 -10.35 10.48
CA ASN A 10 16.93 -10.77 11.11
C ASN A 10 16.73 -12.07 11.90
N THR A 11 17.82 -12.64 12.41
CA THR A 11 17.81 -13.90 13.17
C THR A 11 17.01 -13.83 14.48
N ALA A 12 16.70 -12.62 14.97
CA ALA A 12 15.85 -12.39 16.12
C ALA A 12 14.36 -12.24 15.75
N GLY A 13 14.00 -12.36 14.46
CA GLY A 13 12.64 -12.18 13.97
C GLY A 13 12.22 -10.73 13.79
N ALA A 14 13.13 -9.77 13.99
CA ALA A 14 12.81 -8.35 13.78
C ALA A 14 12.84 -8.01 12.29
N VAL A 15 11.84 -7.24 11.86
CA VAL A 15 11.73 -6.72 10.50
C VAL A 15 12.58 -5.46 10.38
N GLU A 16 13.61 -5.51 9.55
CA GLU A 16 14.49 -4.40 9.22
C GLU A 16 14.20 -3.91 7.78
N GLY A 17 14.40 -2.61 7.52
CA GLY A 17 14.14 -1.99 6.23
C GLY A 17 12.72 -1.43 6.05
N PHE A 18 11.93 -1.34 7.13
CA PHE A 18 10.65 -0.62 7.16
C PHE A 18 10.66 0.47 8.23
N VAL A 19 9.94 1.55 7.95
CA VAL A 19 9.61 2.55 8.97
C VAL A 19 8.58 1.95 9.90
N ASP A 20 8.93 1.80 11.18
CA ASP A 20 7.97 1.45 12.22
C ASP A 20 6.99 2.61 12.43
N LEU A 21 5.78 2.43 11.91
CA LEU A 21 4.67 3.38 12.07
C LEU A 21 3.87 3.13 13.36
N GLY A 22 4.37 2.32 14.29
CA GLY A 22 3.71 1.97 15.55
C GLY A 22 3.27 3.17 16.39
N LYS A 23 3.97 4.31 16.29
CA LYS A 23 3.55 5.58 16.92
C LYS A 23 2.22 6.16 16.39
N PHE A 24 1.80 5.74 15.21
CA PHE A 24 0.51 6.07 14.60
C PHE A 24 -0.54 4.97 14.81
N THR A 25 -0.15 3.84 15.40
CA THR A 25 -1.08 2.81 15.85
C THR A 25 -1.69 3.26 17.18
N PRO A 26 -3.03 3.45 17.25
CA PRO A 26 -3.67 3.81 18.50
C PRO A 26 -3.54 2.64 19.48
N GLN A 27 -2.78 2.83 20.56
CA GLN A 27 -2.50 1.84 21.61
C GLN A 27 -1.69 0.62 21.14
N GLU A 28 -0.88 0.05 22.04
CA GLU A 28 -0.21 -1.23 21.82
C GLU A 28 -1.29 -2.34 21.73
N GLU A 29 -1.89 -2.49 20.55
CA GLU A 29 -2.74 -3.63 20.28
C GLU A 29 -1.86 -4.89 20.26
N THR A 30 -1.89 -5.64 21.36
CA THR A 30 -1.24 -6.98 21.45
C THR A 30 -1.98 -8.04 20.63
N THR A 31 -2.94 -7.63 19.80
CA THR A 31 -3.79 -8.52 19.02
C THR A 31 -3.06 -8.98 17.76
N ALA A 32 -3.00 -10.29 17.54
CA ALA A 32 -2.37 -10.85 16.35
C ALA A 32 -3.11 -10.43 15.06
N ALA A 33 -2.40 -9.71 14.19
CA ALA A 33 -2.89 -9.35 12.86
C ALA A 33 -3.27 -10.58 12.04
N ASP A 34 -4.30 -10.45 11.21
CA ASP A 34 -4.77 -11.50 10.30
C ASP A 34 -4.81 -11.04 8.84
N HIS A 35 -4.51 -9.76 8.56
CA HIS A 35 -4.37 -9.21 7.24
C HIS A 35 -3.07 -8.40 7.13
N GLY A 36 -2.42 -8.50 5.97
CA GLY A 36 -1.25 -7.71 5.61
C GLY A 36 -1.45 -7.07 4.26
N MET A 37 -1.39 -5.74 4.20
CA MET A 37 -1.41 -4.98 2.96
C MET A 37 0.02 -4.62 2.55
N VAL A 38 0.34 -4.85 1.28
CA VAL A 38 1.64 -4.51 0.70
C VAL A 38 1.43 -3.55 -0.46
N MET A 39 2.10 -2.39 -0.40
CA MET A 39 2.17 -1.44 -1.49
C MET A 39 3.45 -1.70 -2.29
N LEU A 40 3.31 -1.96 -3.58
CA LEU A 40 4.40 -2.32 -4.49
C LEU A 40 4.49 -1.33 -5.64
N PHE A 41 5.71 -0.98 -6.02
CA PHE A 41 6.02 -0.27 -7.26
C PHE A 41 6.63 -1.25 -8.27
N GLN A 42 6.09 -1.24 -9.49
CA GLN A 42 6.57 -1.98 -10.65
C GLN A 42 6.72 -0.99 -11.80
N PRO A 43 7.92 -0.73 -12.32
CA PRO A 43 8.10 0.09 -13.52
C PRO A 43 7.58 -0.67 -14.75
N PHE A 44 7.18 0.09 -15.78
CA PHE A 44 6.95 -0.46 -17.12
C PHE A 44 8.23 -0.95 -17.78
N GLN A 45 9.32 -0.19 -17.58
CA GLN A 45 10.61 -0.50 -18.16
C GLN A 45 11.58 -0.93 -17.05
N GLY A 46 11.90 -2.22 -17.06
CA GLY A 46 12.80 -2.85 -16.11
C GLY A 46 12.17 -4.06 -15.44
N ASP A 47 13.01 -5.01 -15.05
CA ASP A 47 12.61 -6.24 -14.36
C ASP A 47 12.95 -6.13 -12.86
N TRP A 48 12.26 -5.22 -12.17
CA TRP A 48 12.41 -5.05 -10.73
C TRP A 48 11.11 -4.61 -10.08
N THR A 49 10.92 -5.01 -8.84
CA THR A 49 9.85 -4.53 -7.96
C THR A 49 10.44 -3.85 -6.74
N GLN A 50 9.68 -2.94 -6.14
CA GLN A 50 10.01 -2.31 -4.88
C GLN A 50 8.81 -2.32 -3.95
N VAL A 51 9.01 -2.76 -2.70
CA VAL A 51 8.01 -2.57 -1.66
C VAL A 51 8.10 -1.13 -1.17
N LEU A 52 7.00 -0.41 -1.24
CA LEU A 52 6.87 0.97 -0.75
C LEU A 52 6.39 1.03 0.70
N GLY A 53 5.62 0.02 1.13
CA GLY A 53 5.09 -0.03 2.49
C GLY A 53 4.38 -1.35 2.77
N VAL A 54 4.42 -1.78 4.03
CA VAL A 54 3.71 -2.97 4.54
C VAL A 54 2.92 -2.54 5.77
N PHE A 55 1.64 -2.89 5.80
CA PHE A 55 0.73 -2.55 6.87
C PHE A 55 0.02 -3.81 7.35
N SER A 56 0.18 -4.15 8.62
CA SER A 56 -0.55 -5.25 9.26
C SER A 56 -1.78 -4.72 9.98
N SER A 57 -2.90 -5.42 9.89
CA SER A 57 -4.12 -5.07 10.62
C SER A 57 -4.85 -6.29 11.14
N LYS A 58 -5.66 -6.09 12.18
CA LYS A 58 -6.71 -7.01 12.58
C LYS A 58 -8.00 -6.66 11.83
N GLY A 59 -8.36 -7.50 10.87
CA GLY A 59 -9.45 -7.27 9.93
C GLY A 59 -9.08 -6.33 8.78
N ASN A 60 -10.08 -5.99 7.97
CA ASN A 60 -9.91 -5.18 6.78
C ASN A 60 -9.58 -3.72 7.12
N ILE A 61 -8.62 -3.14 6.39
CA ILE A 61 -8.31 -1.71 6.47
C ILE A 61 -9.55 -0.90 6.05
N LYS A 62 -9.87 0.14 6.84
CA LYS A 62 -10.95 1.07 6.52
C LYS A 62 -10.61 1.83 5.23
N ALA A 63 -11.60 1.98 4.33
CA ALA A 63 -11.39 2.59 3.02
C ALA A 63 -10.77 4.00 3.10
N GLU A 64 -11.19 4.82 4.07
CA GLU A 64 -10.64 6.17 4.31
C GLU A 64 -9.15 6.17 4.66
N MET A 65 -8.67 5.13 5.34
CA MET A 65 -7.24 4.98 5.66
C MET A 65 -6.48 4.50 4.42
N LEU A 66 -7.04 3.56 3.68
CA LEU A 66 -6.46 3.06 2.43
C LEU A 66 -6.27 4.18 1.41
N GLU A 67 -7.23 5.10 1.31
CA GLU A 67 -7.14 6.29 0.46
C GLU A 67 -5.94 7.17 0.79
N LYS A 68 -5.75 7.48 2.08
CA LYS A 68 -4.63 8.29 2.55
C LYS A 68 -3.29 7.61 2.31
N ILE A 69 -3.21 6.31 2.59
CA ILE A 69 -2.00 5.52 2.35
C ILE A 69 -1.66 5.50 0.86
N LEU A 70 -2.65 5.30 -0.01
CA LEU A 70 -2.43 5.28 -1.46
C LEU A 70 -1.94 6.64 -1.98
N LEU A 71 -2.62 7.72 -1.59
CA LEU A 71 -2.22 9.08 -1.99
C LEU A 71 -0.81 9.44 -1.52
N GLU A 72 -0.48 9.14 -0.26
CA GLU A 72 0.86 9.39 0.27
C GLU A 72 1.91 8.56 -0.46
N ALA A 73 1.63 7.29 -0.74
CA ALA A 73 2.55 6.42 -1.49
C ALA A 73 2.81 6.95 -2.91
N ILE A 74 1.78 7.43 -3.60
CA ILE A 74 1.93 8.06 -4.92
C ILE A 74 2.78 9.32 -4.82
N LEU A 75 2.44 10.24 -3.91
CA LEU A 75 3.15 11.51 -3.75
C LEU A 75 4.63 11.31 -3.40
N LEU A 76 4.95 10.38 -2.50
CA LEU A 76 6.33 10.06 -2.12
C LEU A 76 7.08 9.38 -3.26
N SER A 77 6.42 8.48 -4.00
CA SER A 77 7.01 7.82 -5.17
C SER A 77 7.37 8.85 -6.24
N GLU A 78 6.45 9.73 -6.61
CA GLU A 78 6.71 10.74 -7.65
C GLU A 78 7.78 11.75 -7.22
N LYS A 79 7.80 12.17 -5.95
CA LYS A 79 8.88 13.00 -5.40
C LYS A 79 10.24 12.32 -5.47
N ALA A 80 10.29 10.99 -5.38
CA ALA A 80 11.50 10.20 -5.52
C ALA A 80 11.87 9.91 -7.00
N GLY A 81 11.11 10.44 -7.96
CA GLY A 81 11.32 10.22 -9.40
C GLY A 81 10.74 8.89 -9.91
N LEU A 82 9.84 8.26 -9.14
CA LEU A 82 9.07 7.09 -9.54
C LEU A 82 7.68 7.56 -10.01
N PHE A 83 7.52 7.80 -11.30
CA PHE A 83 6.25 8.25 -11.88
C PHE A 83 5.20 7.13 -11.85
N VAL A 84 3.98 7.45 -11.39
CA VAL A 84 2.90 6.47 -11.20
C VAL A 84 1.77 6.75 -12.19
N ASP A 85 1.73 5.98 -13.28
CA ASP A 85 0.68 6.14 -14.31
C ASP A 85 -0.65 5.44 -13.94
N PHE A 86 -0.60 4.32 -13.23
CA PHE A 86 -1.80 3.64 -12.73
C PHE A 86 -1.56 2.88 -11.44
N VAL A 87 -2.67 2.54 -10.78
CA VAL A 87 -2.71 1.70 -9.58
C VAL A 87 -3.55 0.46 -9.89
N THR A 88 -3.03 -0.72 -9.55
CA THR A 88 -3.75 -1.99 -9.69
C THR A 88 -4.10 -2.58 -8.34
N CYS A 89 -5.29 -3.16 -8.24
CA CYS A 89 -5.76 -3.86 -7.06
C CYS A 89 -6.82 -4.90 -7.46
N ASP A 90 -7.12 -5.85 -6.57
CA ASP A 90 -8.22 -6.77 -6.80
C ASP A 90 -9.59 -6.06 -6.69
N GLY A 91 -10.65 -6.80 -7.01
CA GLY A 91 -12.02 -6.31 -6.88
C GLY A 91 -12.59 -6.41 -5.47
N ALA A 92 -11.82 -6.53 -4.38
CA ALA A 92 -12.35 -6.72 -3.04
C ALA A 92 -13.20 -5.53 -2.54
N SER A 93 -14.01 -5.78 -1.51
CA SER A 93 -15.02 -4.80 -1.06
C SER A 93 -14.44 -3.46 -0.57
N TRP A 94 -13.22 -3.45 -0.04
CA TRP A 94 -12.51 -2.22 0.37
C TRP A 94 -11.91 -1.48 -0.82
N ASN A 95 -11.35 -2.19 -1.80
CA ASN A 95 -10.85 -1.61 -3.05
C ASN A 95 -11.97 -0.97 -3.88
N ARG A 96 -13.14 -1.62 -3.96
CA ARG A 96 -14.30 -0.98 -4.61
C ARG A 96 -14.81 0.25 -3.87
N ARG A 97 -14.62 0.32 -2.54
CA ARG A 97 -14.95 1.52 -1.76
C ARG A 97 -13.94 2.64 -2.00
N LEU A 98 -12.67 2.30 -2.10
CA LEU A 98 -11.60 3.21 -2.52
C LEU A 98 -11.87 3.80 -3.91
N TRP A 99 -12.27 2.98 -4.88
CA TRP A 99 -12.65 3.46 -6.22
C TRP A 99 -13.74 4.53 -6.13
N LYS A 100 -14.79 4.27 -5.35
CA LYS A 100 -15.87 5.25 -5.15
C LYS A 100 -15.39 6.56 -4.53
N SER A 101 -14.44 6.52 -3.58
CA SER A 101 -13.92 7.77 -2.99
C SER A 101 -13.09 8.57 -3.98
N PHE A 102 -12.41 7.91 -4.92
CA PHE A 102 -11.77 8.56 -6.07
C PHE A 102 -12.72 8.85 -7.25
N GLY A 103 -14.03 8.64 -7.09
CA GLY A 103 -15.01 8.86 -8.17
C GLY A 103 -14.97 7.82 -9.29
N ILE A 104 -14.26 6.71 -9.13
CA ILE A 104 -14.20 5.58 -10.08
C ILE A 104 -15.43 4.69 -9.87
N HIS A 105 -16.22 4.53 -10.93
CA HIS A 105 -17.41 3.69 -10.92
C HIS A 105 -17.67 3.08 -12.30
N ALA A 106 -18.22 1.88 -12.32
CA ALA A 106 -18.69 1.27 -13.56
C ALA A 106 -20.11 1.72 -13.86
N GLN A 107 -20.37 2.16 -15.09
CA GLN A 107 -21.72 2.42 -15.58
C GLN A 107 -22.10 1.39 -16.64
N SER A 108 -23.27 0.78 -16.50
CA SER A 108 -23.75 -0.18 -17.50
C SER A 108 -24.08 0.58 -18.80
N GLY A 109 -23.36 0.26 -19.88
CA GLY A 109 -23.63 0.80 -21.23
C GLY A 109 -22.71 1.92 -21.70
N GLN A 110 -21.83 2.46 -20.84
CA GLN A 110 -20.70 3.31 -21.26
C GLN A 110 -19.51 3.03 -20.35
N VAL A 111 -18.39 2.64 -20.96
CA VAL A 111 -17.08 2.66 -20.30
C VAL A 111 -16.54 4.07 -20.49
N THR A 112 -16.66 4.91 -19.46
CA THR A 112 -15.91 6.18 -19.36
C THR A 112 -14.87 6.05 -18.27
#